data_AF-A0A843DPL8-F1
#
_entry.id   AF-A0A843DPL8-F1
#
_cell.length_a   1.000
_cell.length_b   1.000
_cell.length_c   1.000
_cell.angle_alpha   90.00
_cell.angle_beta   90.00
_cell.angle_gamma   90.00
#
_symmetry.space_group_name_H-M   'P 1'
#
loop_
_entity.id
_entity.type
_entity.pdbx_description
1 polymer ?
#
loop_
_entity_poly.entity_id
_entity_poly.type
_entity_poly.pdbx_seq_one_letter_code
_entity_poly.pdbx_strand_id
1 'polypeptide(L)'
;DVPPFGCRYCLPFKKGCDYCSRGVKEEYADFYSLKEVADNFLADLQSVTGDITRITISGGGDPSCYPEFKSLMEILGSLGVPLHIGYTSGKGFDEPETADFLIANNLTEISFTVFAADPALRAKYMHDPTPEASLAVLEKLAAKIDVYAAIVILPGVNDGEVLEETLSWLENIGVKGVILMRFANGEEQGLILANSPILEGQRMHTAEEFRALVAEAAARHPNLRLSGTPLFDPLFDSPFAIRKEEELLSHLPRVTKKVSVVTGAVAAPYIAEILAKCGGDPSMVVPVKKEIACLMTIDDLKALDASQLADVVIIPGRAFVHDAEAETVLGRQVIRGPEMLTADGETSMGMDEAGVLTMEMEGFAALIQMINLYGA
;
A
#
# COMPACT_ATOMS: atom_id res chain seq x y z
N ASP A 1 -9.98 -17.72 -14.54
CA ASP A 1 -8.70 -17.06 -14.79
C ASP A 1 -8.96 -15.64 -15.24
N VAL A 2 -8.37 -14.65 -14.57
CA VAL A 2 -8.61 -13.23 -14.88
C VAL A 2 -7.73 -12.83 -16.07
N PRO A 3 -8.30 -12.29 -17.17
CA PRO A 3 -7.49 -11.86 -18.29
C PRO A 3 -6.54 -10.72 -17.88
N PRO A 4 -5.38 -10.55 -18.54
CA PRO A 4 -4.48 -9.46 -18.22
C PRO A 4 -5.20 -8.11 -18.33
N PHE A 5 -5.13 -7.26 -17.31
CA PHE A 5 -5.82 -5.96 -17.32
C PHE A 5 -5.21 -4.97 -18.32
N GLY A 6 -3.90 -5.08 -18.55
CA GLY A 6 -3.10 -4.02 -19.17
C GLY A 6 -2.40 -3.17 -18.11
N CYS A 7 -1.27 -2.55 -18.47
CA CYS A 7 -0.56 -1.60 -17.62
C CYS A 7 0.47 -0.85 -18.47
N ARG A 8 1.18 0.10 -17.86
CA ARG A 8 2.27 0.87 -18.48
C ARG A 8 3.40 0.04 -19.12
N TYR A 9 3.65 -1.17 -18.63
CA TYR A 9 4.74 -2.03 -19.14
C TYR A 9 4.28 -2.90 -20.32
N CYS A 10 3.00 -2.85 -20.69
CA CYS A 10 2.52 -3.52 -21.88
C CYS A 10 3.06 -2.84 -23.14
N LEU A 11 3.34 -3.63 -24.18
CA LEU A 11 3.71 -3.06 -25.47
C LEU A 11 2.48 -2.36 -26.08
N PRO A 12 2.67 -1.32 -26.91
CA PRO A 12 1.54 -0.57 -27.50
C PRO A 12 0.53 -1.46 -28.25
N PHE A 13 1.01 -2.53 -28.89
CA PHE A 13 0.20 -3.46 -29.69
C PHE A 13 -0.11 -4.79 -28.98
N LYS A 14 0.29 -4.96 -27.71
CA LYS A 14 0.08 -6.21 -26.97
C LYS A 14 -0.27 -5.94 -25.50
N LYS A 15 -1.54 -6.18 -25.17
CA LYS A 15 -2.05 -6.24 -23.80
C LYS A 15 -1.56 -7.53 -23.12
N GLY A 16 -1.08 -7.39 -21.89
CA GLY A 16 -0.53 -8.48 -21.09
C GLY A 16 1.00 -8.56 -21.14
N CYS A 17 1.65 -7.88 -20.20
CA CYS A 17 3.06 -8.10 -19.87
C CYS A 17 3.17 -9.01 -18.65
N ASP A 18 4.38 -9.37 -18.26
CA ASP A 18 4.61 -10.24 -17.11
C ASP A 18 4.01 -9.69 -15.80
N TYR A 19 4.18 -8.38 -15.58
CA TYR A 19 3.68 -7.69 -14.41
C TYR A 19 2.16 -7.79 -14.26
N CYS A 20 1.38 -7.34 -15.24
CA CYS A 20 -0.09 -7.31 -15.12
C CYS A 20 -0.79 -8.65 -15.43
N SER A 21 -0.05 -9.66 -15.90
CA SER A 21 -0.61 -10.99 -16.19
C SER A 21 -0.32 -11.99 -15.08
N ARG A 22 0.86 -11.92 -14.46
CA ARG A 22 1.32 -12.86 -13.42
C ARG A 22 1.71 -12.14 -12.14
N GLY A 23 2.57 -11.12 -12.22
CA GLY A 23 3.14 -10.46 -11.05
C GLY A 23 2.09 -9.94 -10.06
N VAL A 24 1.09 -9.21 -10.56
CA VAL A 24 0.01 -8.64 -9.73
C VAL A 24 -0.89 -9.71 -9.14
N LYS A 25 -1.07 -10.84 -9.83
CA LYS A 25 -1.90 -11.94 -9.33
C LYS A 25 -1.23 -12.68 -8.17
N GLU A 26 0.07 -12.49 -7.99
CA GLU A 26 0.85 -13.27 -7.02
C GLU A 26 0.62 -14.78 -7.21
N GLU A 27 0.49 -15.21 -8.48
CA GLU A 27 0.23 -16.60 -8.82
C GLU A 27 1.55 -17.40 -8.69
N TYR A 28 1.76 -17.95 -7.50
CA TYR A 28 2.88 -18.84 -7.19
C TYR A 28 2.40 -20.29 -7.14
N ALA A 29 3.23 -21.22 -7.64
CA ALA A 29 2.87 -22.63 -7.70
C ALA A 29 2.96 -23.31 -6.32
N ASP A 30 4.02 -23.03 -5.57
CA ASP A 30 4.33 -23.58 -4.24
C ASP A 30 5.45 -22.73 -3.59
N PHE A 31 5.82 -23.02 -2.34
CA PHE A 31 7.02 -22.46 -1.73
C PHE A 31 8.28 -22.84 -2.53
N TYR A 32 9.16 -21.86 -2.75
CA TYR A 32 10.51 -22.15 -3.26
C TYR A 32 11.25 -23.06 -2.29
N SER A 33 12.03 -24.01 -2.80
CA SER A 33 12.95 -24.77 -1.96
C SER A 33 14.06 -23.89 -1.39
N LEU A 34 14.66 -24.29 -0.26
CA LEU A 34 15.76 -23.54 0.35
C LEU A 34 16.93 -23.35 -0.62
N LYS A 35 17.18 -24.32 -1.51
CA LYS A 35 18.19 -24.21 -2.56
C LYS A 35 17.86 -23.08 -3.54
N GLU A 36 16.61 -22.98 -4.01
CA GLU A 36 16.21 -21.91 -4.94
C GLU A 36 16.30 -20.54 -4.27
N VAL A 37 15.88 -20.42 -3.00
CA VAL A 37 16.02 -19.17 -2.24
C VAL A 37 17.50 -18.80 -2.08
N ALA A 38 18.37 -19.76 -1.75
CA ALA A 38 19.80 -19.54 -1.60
C ALA A 38 20.49 -19.17 -2.93
N ASP A 39 20.14 -19.85 -4.03
CA ASP A 39 20.67 -19.56 -5.36
C ASP A 39 20.29 -18.14 -5.81
N ASN A 40 19.03 -17.73 -5.59
CA ASN A 40 18.55 -16.37 -5.88
C ASN A 40 19.25 -15.33 -5.00
N PHE A 41 19.36 -15.59 -3.70
CA PHE A 41 20.05 -14.70 -2.78
C PHE A 41 21.53 -14.52 -3.14
N LEU A 42 22.23 -15.59 -3.55
CA LEU A 42 23.62 -15.49 -4.04
C LEU A 42 23.73 -14.66 -5.32
N ALA A 43 22.76 -14.77 -6.23
CA ALA A 43 22.72 -13.94 -7.43
C ALA A 43 22.52 -12.45 -7.08
N ASP A 44 21.61 -12.15 -6.15
CA ASP A 44 21.38 -10.79 -5.65
C ASP A 44 22.65 -10.23 -5.01
N LEU A 45 23.31 -11.01 -4.14
CA LEU A 45 24.57 -10.62 -3.51
C LEU A 45 25.68 -10.26 -4.52
N GLN A 46 25.76 -10.97 -5.65
CA GLN A 46 26.73 -10.68 -6.71
C GLN A 46 26.42 -9.37 -7.46
N SER A 47 25.16 -8.93 -7.43
CA SER A 47 24.72 -7.68 -8.06
C SER A 47 24.90 -6.45 -7.16
N VAL A 48 25.01 -6.64 -5.84
CA VAL A 48 25.19 -5.54 -4.89
C VAL A 48 26.60 -4.96 -5.00
N THR A 49 26.69 -3.66 -5.23
CA THR A 49 27.93 -2.90 -5.16
C THR A 49 28.03 -2.18 -3.81
N GLY A 50 29.06 -2.51 -3.02
CA GLY A 50 29.30 -1.90 -1.70
C GLY A 50 28.95 -2.82 -0.54
N ASP A 51 28.93 -2.27 0.67
CA ASP A 51 28.65 -3.02 1.89
C ASP A 51 27.16 -3.31 2.04
N ILE A 52 26.83 -4.53 2.45
CA ILE A 52 25.46 -4.94 2.71
C ILE A 52 25.08 -4.45 4.11
N THR A 53 24.13 -3.54 4.19
CA THR A 53 23.70 -2.93 5.46
C THR A 53 22.53 -3.65 6.12
N ARG A 54 21.71 -4.35 5.34
CA ARG A 54 20.52 -5.07 5.80
C ARG A 54 20.09 -6.12 4.76
N ILE A 55 19.58 -7.25 5.23
CA ILE A 55 18.90 -8.25 4.38
C ILE A 55 17.41 -8.21 4.71
N THR A 56 16.55 -8.07 3.69
CA THR A 56 15.09 -8.09 3.86
C THR A 56 14.51 -9.40 3.35
N ILE A 57 13.76 -10.09 4.20
CA ILE A 57 13.01 -11.31 3.88
C ILE A 57 11.58 -10.89 3.56
N SER A 58 11.12 -11.22 2.36
CA SER A 58 9.76 -10.99 1.89
C SER A 58 9.35 -12.10 0.93
N GLY A 59 8.05 -12.28 0.75
CA GLY A 59 7.46 -13.23 -0.18
C GLY A 59 6.01 -12.87 -0.47
N GLY A 60 5.43 -13.47 -1.51
CA GLY A 60 4.01 -13.27 -1.84
C GLY A 60 3.03 -14.00 -0.90
N GLY A 61 3.55 -14.68 0.13
CA GLY A 61 2.79 -15.28 1.21
C GLY A 61 3.49 -15.00 2.54
N ASP A 62 2.95 -15.52 3.65
CA ASP A 62 3.53 -15.31 4.97
C ASP A 62 4.88 -16.05 5.12
N PRO A 63 6.02 -15.34 5.27
CA PRO A 63 7.33 -15.96 5.45
C PRO A 63 7.43 -16.84 6.70
N SER A 64 6.65 -16.56 7.75
CA SER A 64 6.64 -17.42 8.94
C SER A 64 6.15 -18.83 8.66
N CYS A 65 5.30 -19.00 7.63
CA CYS A 65 4.77 -20.29 7.21
C CYS A 65 5.69 -21.04 6.24
N TYR A 66 6.85 -20.48 5.90
CA TYR A 66 7.79 -21.12 4.99
C TYR A 66 8.38 -22.39 5.64
N PRO A 67 8.28 -23.59 5.03
CA PRO A 67 8.68 -24.84 5.68
C PRO A 67 10.14 -24.89 6.13
N GLU A 68 11.04 -24.22 5.43
CA GLU A 68 12.48 -24.18 5.73
C GLU A 68 12.89 -22.85 6.39
N PHE A 69 11.94 -22.13 7.01
CA PHE A 69 12.17 -20.80 7.57
C PHE A 69 13.31 -20.74 8.60
N LYS A 70 13.39 -21.70 9.54
CA LYS A 70 14.49 -21.74 10.53
C LYS A 70 15.85 -21.88 9.85
N SER A 71 15.98 -22.78 8.87
CA SER A 71 17.22 -22.96 8.13
C SER A 71 17.58 -21.75 7.29
N LEU A 72 16.60 -21.07 6.69
CA LEU A 72 16.82 -19.79 5.99
C LEU A 72 17.38 -18.72 6.96
N MET A 73 16.77 -18.58 8.13
CA MET A 73 17.22 -17.62 9.15
C MET A 73 18.66 -17.89 9.61
N GLU A 74 19.05 -19.15 9.80
CA GLU A 74 20.43 -19.52 10.17
C GLU A 74 21.43 -19.18 9.05
N ILE A 75 21.10 -19.50 7.79
CA ILE A 75 21.95 -19.19 6.64
C ILE A 75 22.17 -17.68 6.53
N LEU A 76 21.10 -16.90 6.57
CA LEU A 76 21.18 -15.44 6.46
C LEU A 76 21.87 -14.83 7.68
N GLY A 77 21.53 -15.30 8.88
CA GLY A 77 22.10 -14.83 10.14
C GLY A 77 23.61 -15.06 10.24
N SER A 78 24.13 -16.12 9.62
CA SER A 78 25.57 -16.44 9.59
C SER A 78 26.44 -15.37 8.93
N LEU A 79 25.84 -14.48 8.13
CA LEU A 79 26.54 -13.36 7.49
C LEU A 79 26.85 -12.22 8.45
N GLY A 80 26.23 -12.20 9.64
CA GLY A 80 26.43 -11.15 10.64
C GLY A 80 25.84 -9.79 10.25
N VAL A 81 24.97 -9.76 9.24
CA VAL A 81 24.28 -8.56 8.76
C VAL A 81 22.88 -8.48 9.41
N PRO A 82 22.39 -7.28 9.78
CA PRO A 82 21.03 -7.10 10.28
C PRO A 82 19.97 -7.69 9.34
N LEU A 83 19.07 -8.49 9.89
CA LEU A 83 17.94 -9.05 9.18
C LEU A 83 16.67 -8.24 9.47
N HIS A 84 15.84 -8.12 8.44
CA HIS A 84 14.53 -7.51 8.49
C HIS A 84 13.50 -8.43 7.84
N ILE A 85 12.36 -8.65 8.49
CA ILE A 85 11.22 -9.34 7.88
C ILE A 85 10.19 -8.29 7.46
N GLY A 86 10.04 -8.12 6.15
CA GLY A 86 9.19 -7.07 5.57
C GLY A 86 7.69 -7.31 5.73
N TYR A 87 7.29 -8.53 6.03
CA TYR A 87 5.91 -8.90 6.34
C TYR A 87 5.87 -10.27 7.00
N THR A 88 5.04 -10.44 8.03
CA THR A 88 4.61 -11.74 8.56
C THR A 88 3.30 -11.54 9.33
N SER A 89 2.47 -12.58 9.44
CA SER A 89 1.39 -12.61 10.43
C SER A 89 1.72 -13.44 11.67
N GLY A 90 2.86 -14.12 11.65
CA GLY A 90 3.39 -14.95 12.74
C GLY A 90 2.65 -16.28 12.94
N LYS A 91 1.77 -16.68 12.00
CA LYS A 91 1.00 -17.92 12.09
C LYS A 91 1.85 -19.18 12.05
N GLY A 92 3.04 -19.11 11.48
CA GLY A 92 4.00 -20.22 11.52
C GLY A 92 4.92 -20.19 12.74
N PHE A 93 4.70 -19.28 13.70
CA PHE A 93 5.45 -19.22 14.95
C PHE A 93 4.69 -19.96 16.06
N ASP A 94 4.84 -21.27 16.08
CA ASP A 94 4.09 -22.16 16.99
C ASP A 94 4.55 -22.10 18.46
N GLU A 95 5.72 -21.51 18.73
CA GLU A 95 6.36 -21.50 20.05
C GLU A 95 6.94 -20.11 20.37
N PRO A 96 6.74 -19.58 21.60
CA PRO A 96 7.31 -18.30 22.04
C PRO A 96 8.84 -18.19 21.93
N GLU A 97 9.56 -19.30 21.99
CA GLU A 97 11.03 -19.39 21.84
C GLU A 97 11.49 -18.99 20.43
N THR A 98 10.57 -18.95 19.46
CA THR A 98 10.87 -18.49 18.09
C THR A 98 11.41 -17.06 18.10
N ALA A 99 10.92 -16.19 18.99
CA ALA A 99 11.45 -14.82 19.12
C ALA A 99 12.94 -14.82 19.48
N ASP A 100 13.33 -15.64 20.46
CA ASP A 100 14.71 -15.73 20.94
C ASP A 100 15.63 -16.27 19.84
N PHE A 101 15.16 -17.26 19.08
CA PHE A 101 15.85 -17.79 17.90
C PHE A 101 16.05 -16.73 16.81
N LEU A 102 15.02 -15.93 16.50
CA LEU A 102 15.10 -14.88 15.49
C LEU A 102 16.10 -13.79 15.87
N ILE A 103 16.05 -13.34 17.12
CA ILE A 103 16.98 -12.33 17.66
C ILE A 103 18.41 -12.85 17.63
N ALA A 104 18.63 -14.12 18.02
CA ALA A 104 19.95 -14.75 17.99
C ALA A 104 20.53 -14.86 16.57
N ASN A 105 19.69 -14.84 15.54
CA ASN A 105 20.07 -14.84 14.12
C ASN A 105 20.11 -13.43 13.51
N ASN A 106 20.30 -12.40 14.32
CA ASN A 106 20.44 -10.99 13.91
C ASN A 106 19.17 -10.36 13.29
N LEU A 107 17.97 -10.86 13.62
CA LEU A 107 16.75 -10.09 13.32
C LEU A 107 16.75 -8.81 14.15
N THR A 108 16.64 -7.65 13.49
CA THR A 108 16.64 -6.33 14.13
C THR A 108 15.36 -5.54 13.86
N GLU A 109 14.57 -5.94 12.86
CA GLU A 109 13.36 -5.24 12.47
C GLU A 109 12.32 -6.22 11.90
N ILE A 110 11.03 -6.02 12.20
CA ILE A 110 9.95 -6.85 11.65
C ILE A 110 8.65 -6.06 11.48
N SER A 111 7.97 -6.31 10.36
CA SER A 111 6.60 -5.89 10.12
C SER A 111 5.63 -7.04 10.38
N PHE A 112 4.70 -6.87 11.33
CA PHE A 112 3.86 -7.94 11.88
C PHE A 112 2.36 -7.62 11.76
N THR A 113 1.59 -8.49 11.10
CA THR A 113 0.13 -8.34 11.02
C THR A 113 -0.55 -8.91 12.26
N VAL A 114 -1.20 -8.04 13.04
CA VAL A 114 -1.72 -8.38 14.37
C VAL A 114 -3.20 -8.74 14.33
N PHE A 115 -3.99 -8.02 13.54
CA PHE A 115 -5.47 -8.05 13.49
C PHE A 115 -6.16 -7.69 14.81
N ALA A 116 -5.87 -8.38 15.91
CA ALA A 116 -6.34 -8.07 17.25
C ALA A 116 -5.40 -8.67 18.30
N ALA A 117 -5.35 -8.06 19.49
CA ALA A 117 -4.67 -8.64 20.65
C ALA A 117 -5.46 -9.79 21.30
N ASP A 118 -6.74 -9.98 20.93
CA ASP A 118 -7.55 -11.13 21.34
C ASP A 118 -7.19 -12.37 20.49
N PRO A 119 -6.64 -13.44 21.10
CA PRO A 119 -6.31 -14.68 20.39
C PRO A 119 -7.51 -15.32 19.70
N ALA A 120 -8.72 -15.20 20.26
CA ALA A 120 -9.92 -15.79 19.70
C ALA A 120 -10.32 -15.13 18.37
N LEU A 121 -10.14 -13.81 18.27
CA LEU A 121 -10.35 -13.07 17.02
C LEU A 121 -9.31 -13.47 15.96
N ARG A 122 -8.04 -13.63 16.34
CA ARG A 122 -7.00 -14.12 15.43
C ARG A 122 -7.31 -15.53 14.90
N ALA A 123 -7.65 -16.48 15.79
CA ALA A 123 -8.04 -17.83 15.38
C ALA A 123 -9.22 -17.82 14.40
N LYS A 124 -10.24 -17.00 14.67
CA LYS A 124 -11.46 -16.96 13.87
C LYS A 124 -11.25 -16.30 12.49
N TYR A 125 -10.62 -15.13 12.45
CA TYR A 125 -10.59 -14.29 11.25
C TYR A 125 -9.28 -14.40 10.47
N MET A 126 -8.18 -14.72 11.15
CA MET A 126 -6.90 -14.96 10.48
C MET A 126 -6.64 -16.45 10.24
N HIS A 127 -7.43 -17.36 10.83
CA HIS A 127 -7.14 -18.80 10.85
C HIS A 127 -5.74 -19.09 11.42
N ASP A 128 -5.36 -18.32 12.43
CA ASP A 128 -4.13 -18.54 13.17
C ASP A 128 -4.25 -19.85 13.97
N PRO A 129 -3.38 -20.86 13.73
CA PRO A 129 -3.46 -22.14 14.43
C PRO A 129 -3.02 -22.04 15.90
N THR A 130 -2.19 -21.05 16.25
CA THR A 130 -1.57 -20.90 17.58
C THR A 130 -1.48 -19.42 17.98
N PRO A 131 -2.62 -18.71 18.07
CA PRO A 131 -2.62 -17.25 18.22
C PRO A 131 -1.95 -16.77 19.49
N GLU A 132 -2.01 -17.53 20.59
CA GLU A 132 -1.30 -17.21 21.83
C GLU A 132 0.22 -17.23 21.63
N ALA A 133 0.74 -18.20 20.86
CA ALA A 133 2.17 -18.29 20.58
C ALA A 133 2.62 -17.14 19.68
N SER A 134 1.87 -16.84 18.61
CA SER A 134 2.16 -15.73 17.71
C SER A 134 2.19 -14.38 18.42
N LEU A 135 1.23 -14.13 19.32
CA LEU A 135 1.20 -12.91 20.13
C LEU A 135 2.34 -12.85 21.17
N ALA A 136 2.68 -13.97 21.79
CA ALA A 136 3.83 -14.04 22.72
C ALA A 136 5.17 -13.81 22.01
N VAL A 137 5.31 -14.28 20.76
CA VAL A 137 6.48 -13.97 19.92
C VAL A 137 6.55 -12.48 19.62
N LEU A 138 5.43 -11.88 19.21
CA LEU A 138 5.35 -10.43 18.97
C LEU A 138 5.77 -9.62 20.20
N GLU A 139 5.25 -9.95 21.38
CA GLU A 139 5.62 -9.30 22.65
C GLU A 139 7.13 -9.39 22.93
N LYS A 140 7.72 -10.58 22.81
CA LYS A 140 9.17 -10.77 23.02
C LYS A 140 10.02 -9.99 22.02
N LEU A 141 9.60 -9.96 20.75
CA LEU A 141 10.29 -9.21 19.70
C LEU A 141 10.24 -7.71 19.97
N ALA A 142 9.06 -7.17 20.28
CA ALA A 142 8.87 -5.73 20.55
C ALA A 142 9.71 -5.23 21.74
N ALA A 143 10.01 -6.10 22.69
CA ALA A 143 10.89 -5.78 23.82
C ALA A 143 12.39 -5.69 23.45
N LYS A 144 12.81 -6.14 22.26
CA LYS A 144 14.22 -6.32 21.90
C LYS A 144 14.63 -5.70 20.56
N ILE A 145 13.70 -5.58 19.63
CA ILE A 145 13.95 -5.14 18.26
C ILE A 145 12.88 -4.15 17.82
N ASP A 146 13.07 -3.51 16.65
CA ASP A 146 12.05 -2.61 16.12
C ASP A 146 10.92 -3.43 15.49
N VAL A 147 9.71 -3.21 16.00
CA VAL A 147 8.50 -3.86 15.49
C VAL A 147 7.52 -2.82 14.98
N TYR A 148 7.02 -3.03 13.77
CA TYR A 148 5.92 -2.28 13.18
C TYR A 148 4.73 -3.20 12.98
N ALA A 149 3.56 -2.79 13.45
CA ALA A 149 2.35 -3.58 13.36
C ALA A 149 1.47 -3.16 12.18
N ALA A 150 0.72 -4.12 11.66
CA ALA A 150 -0.29 -3.93 10.63
C ALA A 150 -1.62 -4.50 11.11
N ILE A 151 -2.72 -3.75 10.94
CA ILE A 151 -4.06 -4.17 11.38
C ILE A 151 -5.06 -3.93 10.25
N VAL A 152 -5.62 -5.00 9.67
CA VAL A 152 -6.78 -4.88 8.77
C VAL A 152 -8.03 -4.67 9.62
N ILE A 153 -8.74 -3.56 9.41
CA ILE A 153 -9.90 -3.16 10.21
C ILE A 153 -11.19 -3.62 9.54
N LEU A 154 -11.88 -4.57 10.17
CA LEU A 154 -13.21 -5.05 9.83
C LEU A 154 -14.24 -4.37 10.76
N PRO A 155 -15.17 -3.57 10.20
CA PRO A 155 -16.18 -2.89 11.00
C PRO A 155 -17.04 -3.86 11.82
N GLY A 156 -17.22 -3.57 13.11
CA GLY A 156 -17.98 -4.39 14.05
C GLY A 156 -17.28 -5.68 14.51
N VAL A 157 -16.00 -5.86 14.14
CA VAL A 157 -15.22 -7.06 14.50
C VAL A 157 -14.00 -6.69 15.35
N ASN A 158 -13.11 -5.87 14.80
CA ASN A 158 -11.87 -5.45 15.44
C ASN A 158 -11.64 -3.94 15.36
N ASP A 159 -12.72 -3.18 15.18
CA ASP A 159 -12.76 -1.73 15.41
C ASP A 159 -13.24 -1.41 16.85
N GLY A 160 -13.45 -0.13 17.15
CA GLY A 160 -14.01 0.31 18.44
C GLY A 160 -13.14 -0.09 19.64
N GLU A 161 -13.75 -0.73 20.63
CA GLU A 161 -13.10 -1.15 21.89
C GLU A 161 -11.98 -2.17 21.65
N VAL A 162 -12.19 -3.14 20.75
CA VAL A 162 -11.16 -4.13 20.40
C VAL A 162 -9.92 -3.47 19.81
N LEU A 163 -10.11 -2.45 18.97
CA LEU A 163 -9.00 -1.69 18.42
C LEU A 163 -8.25 -0.92 19.52
N GLU A 164 -8.96 -0.27 20.43
CA GLU A 164 -8.36 0.46 21.56
C GLU A 164 -7.53 -0.47 22.46
N GLU A 165 -8.08 -1.63 22.81
CA GLU A 165 -7.37 -2.64 23.60
C GLU A 165 -6.13 -3.14 22.87
N THR A 166 -6.26 -3.39 21.57
CA THR A 166 -5.15 -3.86 20.73
C THR A 166 -4.04 -2.80 20.64
N LEU A 167 -4.38 -1.54 20.39
CA LEU A 167 -3.41 -0.45 20.32
C LEU A 167 -2.74 -0.18 21.67
N SER A 168 -3.51 -0.19 22.75
CA SER A 168 -2.98 -0.08 24.12
C SER A 168 -1.98 -1.19 24.41
N TRP A 169 -2.30 -2.43 24.03
CA TRP A 169 -1.39 -3.56 24.19
C TRP A 169 -0.12 -3.39 23.36
N LEU A 170 -0.23 -3.02 22.07
CA LEU A 170 0.91 -2.78 21.19
C LEU A 170 1.85 -1.68 21.72
N GLU A 171 1.27 -0.57 22.20
CA GLU A 171 2.03 0.51 22.84
C GLU A 171 2.77 0.01 24.09
N ASN A 172 2.10 -0.78 24.94
CA ASN A 172 2.68 -1.32 26.17
C ASN A 172 3.84 -2.29 25.93
N ILE A 173 3.78 -3.13 24.89
CA ILE A 173 4.85 -4.08 24.57
C ILE A 173 6.01 -3.45 23.78
N GLY A 174 5.89 -2.18 23.36
CA GLY A 174 6.99 -1.41 22.77
C GLY A 174 7.01 -1.36 21.23
N VAL A 175 5.90 -1.66 20.56
CA VAL A 175 5.76 -1.49 19.10
C VAL A 175 6.00 -0.03 18.71
N LYS A 176 6.72 0.19 17.60
CA LYS A 176 7.16 1.53 17.16
C LYS A 176 6.10 2.27 16.35
N GLY A 177 5.39 1.55 15.48
CA GLY A 177 4.36 2.11 14.64
C GLY A 177 3.32 1.09 14.25
N VAL A 178 2.15 1.58 13.85
CA VAL A 178 1.00 0.77 13.47
C VAL A 178 0.36 1.35 12.21
N ILE A 179 0.24 0.53 11.17
CA ILE A 179 -0.54 0.84 9.98
C ILE A 179 -1.92 0.19 10.11
N LEU A 180 -2.96 1.01 10.10
CA LEU A 180 -4.34 0.56 9.98
C LEU A 180 -4.69 0.42 8.49
N MET A 181 -5.17 -0.74 8.08
CA MET A 181 -5.57 -1.01 6.70
C MET A 181 -7.09 -1.08 6.63
N ARG A 182 -7.69 -0.26 5.75
CA ARG A 182 -9.13 -0.35 5.53
C ARG A 182 -9.43 -1.66 4.80
N PHE A 183 -10.31 -2.48 5.38
CA PHE A 183 -10.79 -3.68 4.70
C PHE A 183 -11.46 -3.30 3.36
N ALA A 184 -11.26 -4.13 2.34
CA ALA A 184 -11.91 -4.03 1.05
C ALA A 184 -12.74 -5.28 0.82
N ASN A 185 -13.98 -5.11 0.34
CA ASN A 185 -14.94 -6.19 0.14
C ASN A 185 -15.69 -6.06 -1.20
N GLY A 186 -15.25 -5.15 -2.07
CA GLY A 186 -15.83 -4.87 -3.38
C GLY A 186 -14.77 -4.44 -4.41
N GLU A 187 -15.13 -4.54 -5.68
CA GLU A 187 -14.25 -4.15 -6.79
C GLU A 187 -13.90 -2.66 -6.72
N GLU A 188 -14.85 -1.80 -6.37
CA GLU A 188 -14.66 -0.36 -6.22
C GLU A 188 -13.60 -0.01 -5.17
N GLN A 189 -13.38 -0.89 -4.20
CA GLN A 189 -12.38 -0.73 -3.14
C GLN A 189 -11.01 -1.32 -3.50
N GLY A 190 -10.89 -1.92 -4.70
CA GLY A 190 -9.61 -2.43 -5.21
C GLY A 190 -9.53 -3.94 -5.39
N LEU A 191 -10.58 -4.71 -5.09
CA LEU A 191 -10.60 -6.17 -5.30
C LEU A 191 -10.74 -6.52 -6.79
N ILE A 192 -9.69 -6.29 -7.58
CA ILE A 192 -9.72 -6.45 -9.05
C ILE A 192 -9.45 -7.87 -9.54
N LEU A 193 -8.86 -8.71 -8.70
CA LEU A 193 -8.35 -10.04 -9.09
C LEU A 193 -9.41 -11.15 -9.02
N ALA A 194 -10.65 -10.84 -8.62
CA ALA A 194 -11.74 -11.81 -8.48
C ALA A 194 -11.35 -13.08 -7.70
N ASN A 195 -10.40 -12.97 -6.77
CA ASN A 195 -9.78 -14.07 -6.02
C ASN A 195 -10.08 -14.01 -4.52
N SER A 196 -10.78 -12.97 -4.05
CA SER A 196 -11.01 -12.73 -2.63
C SER A 196 -12.31 -13.37 -2.13
N PRO A 197 -12.35 -13.88 -0.89
CA PRO A 197 -13.62 -14.15 -0.24
C PRO A 197 -14.31 -12.82 0.05
N ILE A 198 -15.35 -12.50 -0.72
CA ILE A 198 -16.28 -11.43 -0.37
C ILE A 198 -17.03 -11.91 0.87
N LEU A 199 -16.86 -11.23 2.01
CA LEU A 199 -17.61 -11.51 3.22
C LEU A 199 -19.04 -10.99 3.03
N GLU A 200 -19.96 -11.90 2.77
CA GLU A 200 -21.36 -11.56 2.52
C GLU A 200 -21.97 -10.81 3.72
N GLY A 201 -22.60 -9.66 3.45
CA GLY A 201 -23.22 -8.82 4.47
C GLY A 201 -22.25 -8.05 5.38
N GLN A 202 -20.93 -8.16 5.18
CA GLN A 202 -19.96 -7.39 5.94
C GLN A 202 -20.04 -5.90 5.56
N ARG A 203 -20.33 -5.04 6.55
CA ARG A 203 -20.27 -3.59 6.38
C ARG A 203 -18.83 -3.15 6.14
N MET A 204 -18.69 -2.12 5.31
CA MET A 204 -17.41 -1.47 4.99
C MET A 204 -17.40 -0.04 5.53
N HIS A 205 -16.23 0.44 5.94
CA HIS A 205 -16.03 1.86 6.22
C HIS A 205 -16.00 2.67 4.93
N THR A 206 -16.63 3.85 4.93
CA THR A 206 -16.30 4.87 3.93
C THR A 206 -14.87 5.37 4.14
N ALA A 207 -14.30 6.07 3.16
CA ALA A 207 -12.98 6.68 3.30
C ALA A 207 -12.95 7.69 4.46
N GLU A 208 -14.03 8.44 4.67
CA GLU A 208 -14.17 9.44 5.73
C GLU A 208 -14.31 8.77 7.11
N GLU A 209 -15.13 7.73 7.24
CA GLU A 209 -15.28 6.97 8.49
C GLU A 209 -13.93 6.38 8.91
N PHE A 210 -13.19 5.80 7.96
CA PHE A 210 -11.88 5.24 8.22
C PHE A 210 -10.85 6.32 8.58
N ARG A 211 -10.85 7.45 7.87
CA ARG A 211 -9.98 8.61 8.20
C ARG A 211 -10.23 9.09 9.64
N ALA A 212 -11.48 9.19 10.05
CA ALA A 212 -11.84 9.60 11.41
C ALA A 212 -11.33 8.59 12.45
N LEU A 213 -11.53 7.29 12.20
CA LEU A 213 -11.04 6.21 13.06
C LEU A 213 -9.51 6.29 13.24
N VAL A 214 -8.76 6.49 12.15
CA VAL A 214 -7.28 6.62 12.21
C VAL A 214 -6.87 7.86 13.00
N ALA A 215 -7.53 9.00 12.79
CA ALA A 215 -7.25 10.23 13.53
C ALA A 215 -7.53 10.09 15.03
N GLU A 216 -8.64 9.45 15.40
CA GLU A 216 -9.00 9.18 16.80
C GLU A 216 -8.04 8.20 17.48
N ALA A 217 -7.59 7.16 16.75
CA ALA A 217 -6.59 6.22 17.24
C ALA A 217 -5.25 6.93 17.50
N ALA A 218 -4.76 7.72 16.55
CA ALA A 218 -3.52 8.47 16.70
C ALA A 218 -3.58 9.50 17.84
N ALA A 219 -4.74 10.14 18.05
CA ALA A 219 -4.93 11.09 19.15
C ALA A 219 -4.91 10.42 20.53
N ARG A 220 -5.39 9.17 20.64
CA ARG A 220 -5.40 8.39 21.88
C ARG A 220 -4.04 7.76 22.20
N HIS A 221 -3.27 7.40 21.18
CA HIS A 221 -1.96 6.76 21.30
C HIS A 221 -0.84 7.62 20.72
N PRO A 222 -0.51 8.78 21.32
CA PRO A 222 0.48 9.71 20.78
C PRO A 222 1.91 9.18 20.76
N ASN A 223 2.22 8.09 21.48
CA ASN A 223 3.56 7.48 21.45
C ASN A 223 3.69 6.39 20.36
N LEU A 224 2.58 6.01 19.72
CA LEU A 224 2.60 5.12 18.56
C LEU A 224 2.62 5.93 17.27
N ARG A 225 3.56 5.62 16.38
CA ARG A 225 3.52 6.13 15.01
C ARG A 225 2.35 5.47 14.26
N LEU A 226 1.22 6.16 14.16
CA LEU A 226 0.00 5.64 13.54
C LEU A 226 -0.25 6.25 12.16
N SER A 227 -0.61 5.41 11.19
CA SER A 227 -1.10 5.83 9.88
C SER A 227 -2.17 4.86 9.38
N GLY A 228 -2.91 5.28 8.34
CA GLY A 228 -3.93 4.47 7.68
C GLY A 228 -3.69 4.37 6.18
N THR A 229 -4.03 3.22 5.58
CA THR A 229 -3.97 3.02 4.12
C THR A 229 -5.34 2.62 3.55
N PRO A 230 -5.74 3.16 2.37
CA PRO A 230 -4.99 4.07 1.48
C PRO A 230 -4.92 5.53 1.97
N LEU A 231 -5.71 5.87 3.00
CA LEU A 231 -5.70 7.13 3.76
C LEU A 231 -5.82 6.72 5.25
N PHE A 232 -5.31 7.42 6.24
CA PHE A 232 -4.77 8.76 6.33
C PHE A 232 -3.58 8.74 7.28
N ASP A 233 -2.56 9.57 7.06
CA ASP A 233 -1.47 9.76 8.01
C ASP A 233 -1.69 11.05 8.82
N PRO A 234 -2.08 10.95 10.11
CA PRO A 234 -2.39 12.14 10.92
C PRO A 234 -1.18 13.02 11.21
N LEU A 235 0.04 12.47 11.17
CA LEU A 235 1.25 13.22 11.52
C LEU A 235 1.58 14.26 10.45
N PHE A 236 1.52 13.86 9.19
CA PHE A 236 1.85 14.73 8.04
C PHE A 236 0.61 15.24 7.33
N ASP A 237 -0.56 14.79 7.74
CA ASP A 237 -1.82 14.99 7.03
C ASP A 237 -1.76 14.52 5.55
N SER A 238 -1.01 13.43 5.33
CA SER A 238 -0.78 12.75 4.05
C SER A 238 -1.86 11.70 3.79
N PRO A 239 -2.17 11.38 2.53
CA PRO A 239 -1.73 12.05 1.30
C PRO A 239 -2.34 13.44 1.09
N PHE A 240 -1.72 14.16 0.16
CA PHE A 240 -2.05 15.51 -0.29
C PHE A 240 -1.85 16.57 0.81
N ALA A 241 -0.79 16.42 1.62
CA ALA A 241 -0.40 17.37 2.67
C ALA A 241 -0.18 18.79 2.12
N ILE A 242 0.42 18.90 0.93
CA ILE A 242 0.72 20.15 0.20
C ILE A 242 -0.48 21.06 0.01
N ARG A 243 -1.72 20.54 0.03
CA ARG A 243 -2.93 21.37 -0.10
C ARG A 243 -3.02 22.44 1.00
N LYS A 244 -2.35 22.24 2.14
CA LYS A 244 -2.29 23.21 3.26
C LYS A 244 -1.09 24.16 3.18
N GLU A 245 -0.16 23.93 2.27
CA GLU A 245 1.10 24.66 2.16
C GLU A 245 1.04 25.74 1.06
N GLU A 246 0.42 26.88 1.38
CA GLU A 246 0.21 27.98 0.42
C GLU A 246 1.51 28.50 -0.22
N GLU A 247 2.61 28.54 0.53
CA GLU A 247 3.91 28.93 -0.01
C GLU A 247 4.42 27.93 -1.06
N LEU A 248 4.36 26.62 -0.77
CA LEU A 248 4.78 25.58 -1.71
C LEU A 248 3.92 25.56 -2.96
N LEU A 249 2.59 25.66 -2.79
CA LEU A 249 1.64 25.74 -3.91
C LEU A 249 1.92 26.94 -4.83
N SER A 250 2.44 28.05 -4.28
CA SER A 250 2.81 29.22 -5.09
C SER A 250 4.02 28.99 -6.01
N HIS A 251 4.85 27.98 -5.69
CA HIS A 251 6.00 27.56 -6.49
C HIS A 251 5.64 26.53 -7.58
N LEU A 252 4.46 25.92 -7.51
CA LEU A 252 3.98 25.02 -8.57
C LEU A 252 3.69 25.81 -9.86
N PRO A 253 3.88 25.19 -11.05
CA PRO A 253 3.50 25.81 -12.31
C PRO A 253 2.01 26.17 -12.32
N ARG A 254 1.65 27.26 -13.01
CA ARG A 254 0.23 27.59 -13.24
C ARG A 254 -0.38 26.67 -14.28
N VAL A 255 -1.62 26.25 -14.05
CA VAL A 255 -2.41 25.54 -15.06
C VAL A 255 -2.88 26.57 -16.10
N THR A 256 -2.53 26.36 -17.37
CA THR A 256 -2.84 27.29 -18.47
C THR A 256 -3.72 26.68 -19.55
N LYS A 257 -3.95 25.37 -19.50
CA LYS A 257 -4.69 24.62 -20.51
C LYS A 257 -5.67 23.63 -19.88
N LYS A 258 -6.57 23.08 -20.71
CA LYS A 258 -7.59 22.13 -20.26
C LYS A 258 -7.37 20.73 -20.84
N VAL A 259 -7.53 19.73 -19.96
CA VAL A 259 -7.58 18.28 -20.24
C VAL A 259 -8.62 17.66 -19.31
N SER A 260 -8.92 16.37 -19.45
CA SER A 260 -9.60 15.61 -18.39
C SER A 260 -8.56 14.77 -17.62
N VAL A 261 -8.45 14.96 -16.31
CA VAL A 261 -7.59 14.18 -15.41
C VAL A 261 -8.45 13.13 -14.73
N VAL A 262 -8.39 11.89 -15.20
CA VAL A 262 -9.15 10.78 -14.62
C VAL A 262 -8.39 10.21 -13.43
N THR A 263 -9.08 9.99 -12.30
CA THR A 263 -8.47 9.48 -11.07
C THR A 263 -9.49 8.71 -10.23
N GLY A 264 -9.02 8.04 -9.16
CA GLY A 264 -9.89 7.34 -8.22
C GLY A 264 -10.71 8.31 -7.35
N ALA A 265 -11.89 7.87 -6.92
CA ALA A 265 -12.85 8.67 -6.16
C ALA A 265 -12.25 9.32 -4.90
N VAL A 266 -11.34 8.61 -4.22
CA VAL A 266 -10.75 9.08 -2.96
C VAL A 266 -9.76 10.23 -3.18
N ALA A 267 -8.95 10.17 -4.24
CA ALA A 267 -7.95 11.19 -4.55
C ALA A 267 -8.53 12.41 -5.30
N ALA A 268 -9.64 12.22 -6.03
CA ALA A 268 -10.25 13.24 -6.87
C ALA A 268 -10.48 14.60 -6.17
N PRO A 269 -11.12 14.69 -4.99
CA PRO A 269 -11.36 15.99 -4.35
C PRO A 269 -10.06 16.73 -4.01
N TYR A 270 -9.01 16.02 -3.57
CA TYR A 270 -7.71 16.60 -3.24
C TYR A 270 -6.97 17.12 -4.47
N ILE A 271 -6.96 16.33 -5.55
CA ILE A 271 -6.34 16.73 -6.82
C ILE A 271 -7.06 17.96 -7.39
N ALA A 272 -8.39 17.99 -7.34
CA ALA A 272 -9.19 19.12 -7.80
C ALA A 272 -8.89 20.40 -7.01
N GLU A 273 -8.78 20.30 -5.68
CA GLU A 273 -8.40 21.43 -4.82
C GLU A 273 -7.01 21.98 -5.17
N ILE A 274 -6.01 21.11 -5.29
CA ILE A 274 -4.63 21.53 -5.57
C ILE A 274 -4.54 22.17 -6.96
N LEU A 275 -5.13 21.56 -7.99
CA LEU A 275 -5.15 22.13 -9.33
C LEU A 275 -5.88 23.49 -9.36
N ALA A 276 -6.96 23.64 -8.59
CA ALA A 276 -7.67 24.92 -8.47
C ALA A 276 -6.79 26.03 -7.88
N LYS A 277 -6.01 25.73 -6.84
CA LYS A 277 -5.04 26.67 -6.26
C LYS A 277 -3.93 27.05 -7.25
N CYS A 278 -3.62 26.16 -8.20
CA CYS A 278 -2.70 26.42 -9.31
C CYS A 278 -3.36 27.12 -10.52
N GLY A 279 -4.66 27.49 -10.45
CA GLY A 279 -5.40 28.20 -11.50
C GLY A 279 -6.16 27.30 -12.49
N GLY A 280 -6.23 25.99 -12.22
CA GLY A 280 -6.99 25.03 -13.02
C GLY A 280 -8.48 25.06 -12.72
N ASP A 281 -9.28 24.57 -13.66
CA ASP A 281 -10.73 24.37 -13.48
C ASP A 281 -10.96 23.04 -12.73
N PRO A 282 -11.53 23.03 -11.51
CA PRO A 282 -11.74 21.79 -10.75
C PRO A 282 -12.52 20.72 -11.51
N SER A 283 -13.40 21.10 -12.45
CA SER A 283 -14.18 20.17 -13.28
C SER A 283 -13.33 19.33 -14.25
N MET A 284 -12.04 19.68 -14.40
CA MET A 284 -11.10 18.89 -15.17
C MET A 284 -10.79 17.54 -14.52
N VAL A 285 -10.96 17.41 -13.20
CA VAL A 285 -10.70 16.17 -12.47
C VAL A 285 -11.95 15.31 -12.51
N VAL A 286 -11.84 14.13 -13.13
CA VAL A 286 -12.96 13.22 -13.38
C VAL A 286 -12.78 11.97 -12.50
N PRO A 287 -13.54 11.83 -11.40
CA PRO A 287 -13.49 10.62 -10.59
C PRO A 287 -14.12 9.44 -11.31
N VAL A 288 -13.47 8.28 -11.27
CA VAL A 288 -14.15 6.99 -11.47
C VAL A 288 -14.72 6.47 -10.15
N LYS A 289 -15.54 5.41 -10.20
CA LYS A 289 -16.06 4.77 -9.00
C LYS A 289 -14.97 4.10 -8.15
N LYS A 290 -13.92 3.57 -8.78
CA LYS A 290 -12.77 2.98 -8.09
C LYS A 290 -12.19 3.99 -7.11
N GLU A 291 -11.99 3.59 -5.86
CA GLU A 291 -11.44 4.45 -4.82
C GLU A 291 -9.94 4.72 -5.05
N ILE A 292 -9.18 3.67 -5.35
CA ILE A 292 -7.72 3.72 -5.51
C ILE A 292 -7.35 3.81 -7.00
N ALA A 293 -6.77 4.94 -7.40
CA ALA A 293 -6.42 5.24 -8.78
C ALA A 293 -5.47 4.21 -9.44
N CYS A 294 -4.54 3.65 -8.65
CA CYS A 294 -3.61 2.61 -9.13
C CYS A 294 -4.31 1.29 -9.47
N LEU A 295 -5.49 1.04 -8.90
CA LEU A 295 -6.28 -0.17 -9.12
C LEU A 295 -7.39 0.03 -10.16
N MET A 296 -7.38 1.15 -10.87
CA MET A 296 -8.29 1.38 -11.99
C MET A 296 -8.01 0.39 -13.12
N THR A 297 -9.08 -0.12 -13.71
CA THR A 297 -9.09 -1.04 -14.84
C THR A 297 -9.79 -0.41 -16.04
N ILE A 298 -9.81 -1.12 -17.18
CA ILE A 298 -10.52 -0.62 -18.37
C ILE A 298 -12.03 -0.44 -18.12
N ASP A 299 -12.63 -1.25 -17.24
CA ASP A 299 -14.06 -1.18 -16.99
C ASP A 299 -14.45 0.11 -16.25
N ASP A 300 -13.53 0.67 -15.45
CA ASP A 300 -13.70 1.98 -14.85
C ASP A 300 -13.75 3.09 -15.91
N LEU A 301 -12.98 2.98 -16.99
CA LEU A 301 -13.01 3.93 -18.10
C LEU A 301 -14.26 3.77 -18.99
N LYS A 302 -14.72 2.53 -19.22
CA LYS A 302 -15.97 2.27 -19.96
C LYS A 302 -17.20 2.85 -19.26
N ALA A 303 -17.15 2.99 -17.95
CA ALA A 303 -18.24 3.56 -17.15
C ALA A 303 -18.31 5.10 -17.24
N LEU A 304 -17.31 5.76 -17.81
CA LEU A 304 -17.29 7.22 -17.99
C LEU A 304 -18.15 7.65 -19.19
N ASP A 305 -18.79 8.80 -19.05
CA ASP A 305 -19.41 9.49 -20.18
C ASP A 305 -18.35 10.25 -20.99
N ALA A 306 -17.86 9.62 -22.06
CA ALA A 306 -16.84 10.19 -22.94
C ALA A 306 -17.23 11.55 -23.56
N SER A 307 -18.53 11.87 -23.63
CA SER A 307 -19.00 13.16 -24.13
C SER A 307 -18.67 14.32 -23.19
N GLN A 308 -18.40 14.03 -21.92
CA GLN A 308 -18.02 15.01 -20.89
C GLN A 308 -16.50 15.17 -20.76
N LEU A 309 -15.73 14.33 -21.46
CA LEU A 309 -14.27 14.37 -21.43
C LEU A 309 -13.73 15.33 -22.51
N ALA A 310 -12.64 16.01 -22.17
CA ALA A 310 -11.85 16.77 -23.14
C ALA A 310 -11.21 15.84 -24.18
N ASP A 311 -10.72 16.43 -25.28
CA ASP A 311 -10.07 15.69 -26.37
C ASP A 311 -8.82 14.91 -25.91
N VAL A 312 -8.17 15.41 -24.85
CA VAL A 312 -7.03 14.76 -24.18
C VAL A 312 -7.42 14.35 -22.76
N VAL A 313 -7.16 13.09 -22.45
CA VAL A 313 -7.41 12.48 -21.15
C VAL A 313 -6.09 12.03 -20.53
N ILE A 314 -5.80 12.49 -19.31
CA ILE A 314 -4.68 12.00 -18.50
C ILE A 314 -5.21 10.94 -17.54
N ILE A 315 -4.64 9.74 -17.58
CA ILE A 315 -4.95 8.62 -16.66
C ILE A 315 -3.81 8.40 -15.65
N PRO A 316 -4.04 7.75 -14.50
CA PRO A 316 -3.01 7.53 -13.49
C PRO A 316 -1.85 6.68 -14.02
N GLY A 317 -0.61 7.05 -13.64
CA GLY A 317 0.60 6.41 -14.13
C GLY A 317 0.70 4.91 -13.83
N ARG A 318 0.09 4.45 -12.73
CA ARG A 318 0.10 3.05 -12.28
C ARG A 318 -1.20 2.29 -12.55
N ALA A 319 -2.19 2.89 -13.21
CA ALA A 319 -3.46 2.21 -13.49
C ALA A 319 -3.27 0.93 -14.33
N PHE A 320 -4.09 -0.08 -14.03
CA PHE A 320 -4.19 -1.36 -14.74
C PHE A 320 -5.02 -1.25 -16.02
N VAL A 321 -4.57 -0.37 -16.90
CA VAL A 321 -5.19 -0.06 -18.19
C VAL A 321 -4.14 -0.17 -19.28
N HIS A 322 -4.50 -0.74 -20.42
CA HIS A 322 -3.69 -0.69 -21.64
C HIS A 322 -4.00 0.59 -22.43
N ASP A 323 -2.98 1.36 -22.78
CA ASP A 323 -3.16 2.72 -23.32
C ASP A 323 -3.97 2.72 -24.64
N ALA A 324 -3.68 1.80 -25.57
CA ALA A 324 -4.42 1.72 -26.85
C ALA A 324 -5.89 1.29 -26.66
N GLU A 325 -6.16 0.46 -25.65
CA GLU A 325 -7.52 0.08 -25.29
C GLU A 325 -8.28 1.27 -24.68
N ALA A 326 -7.61 2.08 -23.85
CA ALA A 326 -8.17 3.30 -23.28
C ALA A 326 -8.55 4.31 -24.36
N GLU A 327 -7.67 4.56 -25.34
CA GLU A 327 -7.95 5.45 -26.47
C GLU A 327 -9.17 4.97 -27.27
N THR A 328 -9.26 3.65 -27.50
CA THR A 328 -10.38 3.04 -28.21
C THR A 328 -11.69 3.19 -27.45
N VAL A 329 -11.69 2.94 -26.14
CA VAL A 329 -12.89 3.01 -25.28
C VAL A 329 -13.38 4.45 -25.13
N LEU A 330 -12.47 5.40 -24.94
CA LEU A 330 -12.83 6.79 -24.70
C LEU A 330 -13.06 7.57 -26.01
N GLY A 331 -12.48 7.12 -27.13
CA GLY A 331 -12.47 7.90 -28.37
C GLY A 331 -11.71 9.22 -28.25
N ARG A 332 -10.72 9.27 -27.34
CA ARG A 332 -9.91 10.44 -26.97
C ARG A 332 -8.43 10.08 -27.03
N GLN A 333 -7.57 11.09 -27.12
CA GLN A 333 -6.14 10.88 -26.91
C GLN A 333 -5.89 10.60 -25.42
N VAL A 334 -5.18 9.52 -25.10
CA VAL A 334 -4.88 9.14 -23.72
C VAL A 334 -3.41 9.32 -23.43
N ILE A 335 -3.11 10.06 -22.37
CA ILE A 335 -1.76 10.28 -21.85
C ILE A 335 -1.67 9.66 -20.47
N ARG A 336 -0.59 8.92 -20.22
CA ARG A 336 -0.31 8.37 -18.89
C ARG A 336 0.36 9.45 -18.03
N GLY A 337 -0.27 9.79 -16.92
CA GLY A 337 0.22 10.78 -15.95
C GLY A 337 1.37 10.26 -15.08
N PRO A 338 1.77 11.04 -14.06
CA PRO A 338 2.78 10.64 -13.09
C PRO A 338 2.43 9.32 -12.37
N GLU A 339 3.45 8.59 -11.92
CA GLU A 339 3.26 7.31 -11.22
C GLU A 339 2.57 7.49 -9.86
N MET A 340 3.00 8.54 -9.16
CA MET A 340 2.57 8.91 -7.83
C MET A 340 2.42 10.42 -7.77
N LEU A 341 1.41 10.88 -7.04
CA LEU A 341 1.21 12.31 -6.75
C LEU A 341 1.49 12.63 -5.28
N THR A 342 1.68 11.61 -4.44
CA THR A 342 1.70 11.69 -2.99
C THR A 342 2.10 10.34 -2.39
N ALA A 343 2.47 10.34 -1.11
CA ALA A 343 2.69 9.17 -0.29
C ALA A 343 1.39 8.74 0.41
N ASP A 344 0.95 7.50 0.20
CA ASP A 344 -0.09 6.91 1.04
C ASP A 344 0.41 6.66 2.47
N GLY A 345 -0.50 6.27 3.38
CA GLY A 345 -0.12 6.10 4.79
C GLY A 345 0.90 5.00 5.06
N GLU A 346 1.06 4.04 4.15
CA GLU A 346 2.13 3.03 4.25
C GLU A 346 3.48 3.66 3.90
N THR A 347 3.55 4.36 2.76
CA THR A 347 4.77 5.02 2.29
C THR A 347 5.20 6.13 3.25
N SER A 348 4.27 6.96 3.71
CA SER A 348 4.56 8.10 4.58
C SER A 348 5.02 7.70 5.98
N MET A 349 4.77 6.46 6.43
CA MET A 349 5.25 5.99 7.73
C MET A 349 6.78 6.00 7.83
N GLY A 350 7.47 5.73 6.71
CA GLY A 350 8.93 5.74 6.61
C GLY A 350 9.54 7.08 6.20
N MET A 351 8.75 8.15 6.10
CA MET A 351 9.19 9.46 5.61
C MET A 351 9.18 10.51 6.72
N ASP A 352 9.89 11.61 6.49
CA ASP A 352 9.67 12.87 7.20
C ASP A 352 8.73 13.79 6.41
N GLU A 353 8.27 14.86 7.06
CA GLU A 353 7.35 15.83 6.46
C GLU A 353 7.93 16.45 5.16
N ALA A 354 9.23 16.79 5.17
CA ALA A 354 9.91 17.36 4.02
C ALA A 354 9.92 16.40 2.82
N GLY A 355 10.15 15.10 3.07
CA GLY A 355 10.10 14.05 2.06
C GLY A 355 8.70 13.91 1.46
N VAL A 356 7.64 13.89 2.29
CA VAL A 356 6.25 13.83 1.80
C VAL A 356 5.93 15.03 0.92
N LEU A 357 6.23 16.24 1.40
CA LEU A 357 5.94 17.47 0.65
C LEU A 357 6.76 17.58 -0.64
N THR A 358 8.00 17.10 -0.65
CA THR A 358 8.85 17.07 -1.84
C THR A 358 8.28 16.12 -2.89
N MET A 359 7.87 14.91 -2.49
CA MET A 359 7.22 13.95 -3.40
C MET A 359 5.94 14.54 -4.02
N GLU A 360 5.13 15.23 -3.21
CA GLU A 360 3.91 15.87 -3.69
C GLU A 360 4.19 17.04 -4.63
N MET A 361 5.17 17.89 -4.29
CA MET A 361 5.63 18.98 -5.15
C MET A 361 6.06 18.46 -6.53
N GLU A 362 6.90 17.41 -6.56
CA GLU A 362 7.38 16.81 -7.80
C GLU A 362 6.24 16.18 -8.62
N GLY A 363 5.37 15.41 -7.95
CA GLY A 363 4.22 14.76 -8.58
C GLY A 363 3.25 15.76 -9.22
N PHE A 364 2.87 16.81 -8.49
CA PHE A 364 1.97 17.85 -9.01
C PHE A 364 2.64 18.76 -10.04
N ALA A 365 3.92 19.09 -9.89
CA ALA A 365 4.65 19.82 -10.92
C ALA A 365 4.66 19.04 -12.24
N ALA A 366 4.93 17.73 -12.20
CA ALA A 366 4.90 16.86 -13.37
C ALA A 366 3.50 16.77 -13.99
N LEU A 367 2.44 16.60 -13.16
CA LEU A 367 1.07 16.57 -13.64
C LEU A 367 0.68 17.88 -14.35
N ILE A 368 0.97 19.03 -13.74
CA ILE A 368 0.63 20.34 -14.33
C ILE A 368 1.41 20.59 -15.61
N GLN A 369 2.68 20.20 -15.67
CA GLN A 369 3.46 20.28 -16.91
C GLN A 369 2.83 19.44 -18.02
N MET A 370 2.36 18.22 -17.71
CA MET A 370 1.65 17.39 -18.69
C MET A 370 0.33 18.03 -19.14
N ILE A 371 -0.46 18.58 -18.21
CA ILE A 371 -1.67 19.33 -18.53
C ILE A 371 -1.37 20.46 -19.52
N ASN A 372 -0.35 21.27 -19.24
CA ASN A 372 0.01 22.41 -20.08
C ASN A 372 0.64 22.02 -21.42
N LEU A 373 1.32 20.88 -21.47
CA LEU A 373 1.93 20.35 -22.68
C LEU A 373 0.86 19.84 -23.65
N TYR A 374 -0.04 18.98 -23.17
CA TYR A 374 -0.99 18.26 -24.02
C TYR A 374 -2.37 18.92 -24.11
N GLY A 375 -2.73 19.78 -23.17
CA GLY A 375 -4.02 20.47 -23.18
C GLY A 375 -4.20 21.41 -24.36
N ALA A 376 -5.46 21.78 -24.58
CA ALA A 376 -5.89 22.83 -25.51
C ALA A 376 -6.00 24.18 -24.79
#